data_AF-A0A7S4QCP6-F1
#
_entry.id   AF-A0A7S4QCP6-F1
#
_cell.length_a   1.000
_cell.length_b   1.000
_cell.length_c   1.000
_cell.angle_alpha   90.00
_cell.angle_beta   90.00
_cell.angle_gamma   90.00
#
_symmetry.space_group_name_H-M   'P 1'
#
loop_
_entity.id
_entity.type
_entity.pdbx_description
1 polymer ?
#
loop_
_entity_poly.entity_id
_entity_poly.type
_entity_poly.pdbx_seq_one_letter_code
_entity_poly.pdbx_strand_id
1 'polypeptide(L)'
;MVQMSGFGFILPTKRHPDGNRIWNEYRWHALFFFLRCVILMALAWSRKTTTMTTATQTLSKERCYPLANIAAVFFTMMGVDAVDAWFTSHTKQSPSATTTIRGLKGPPGLLHLMSAAQFHATLNSLLTTHRMSVQCSALAVVQLSAFGMTLCRKGIISHVHGLILYTLVVLLGMLVICHDLTERDLFYSAIAVGNMAAFVRMNLCVDKYIIWTVVCIAIPIIQENAVWWENVSRVSTVLLLLSAVVRQINQKEDLRQLRKSESKLD
;
A
#
# COMPACT_ATOMS: atom_id res chain seq x y z
N MET A 1 -1.31 19.04 8.86
CA MET A 1 -0.80 19.53 10.16
C MET A 1 -0.45 18.41 11.15
N VAL A 2 -1.20 17.29 11.19
CA VAL A 2 -0.95 16.16 12.13
C VAL A 2 0.38 15.42 11.92
N GLN A 3 0.89 15.29 10.69
CA GLN A 3 2.16 14.58 10.48
C GLN A 3 3.39 15.37 10.96
N MET A 4 3.40 16.70 10.77
CA MET A 4 4.54 17.51 11.22
C MET A 4 4.60 17.61 12.73
N SER A 5 3.45 17.66 13.43
CA SER A 5 3.44 17.60 14.90
C SER A 5 3.95 16.25 15.42
N GLY A 6 3.76 15.17 14.63
CA GLY A 6 4.39 13.89 14.86
C GLY A 6 5.91 13.99 15.01
N PHE A 7 6.56 14.97 14.37
CA PHE A 7 8.02 15.12 14.40
C PHE A 7 8.61 15.66 15.71
N GLY A 8 7.84 16.43 16.46
CA GLY A 8 8.27 17.03 17.73
C GLY A 8 8.41 16.05 18.89
N PHE A 9 7.94 14.81 18.74
CA PHE A 9 8.03 13.81 19.80
C PHE A 9 9.30 12.96 19.66
N ILE A 10 10.08 12.88 20.75
CA ILE A 10 11.20 11.95 20.85
C ILE A 10 10.64 10.52 20.90
N LEU A 11 11.17 9.66 20.02
CA LEU A 11 10.84 8.24 19.98
C LEU A 11 12.03 7.41 20.48
N PRO A 12 11.79 6.29 21.17
CA PRO A 12 12.86 5.40 21.59
C PRO A 12 13.56 4.80 20.36
N THR A 13 14.89 4.71 20.41
CA THR A 13 15.72 4.21 19.31
C THR A 13 15.48 2.73 19.00
N LYS A 14 15.13 1.93 20.03
CA LYS A 14 14.94 0.47 19.91
C LYS A 14 13.50 0.10 19.58
N ARG A 15 13.30 -0.66 18.49
CA ARG A 15 11.98 -1.19 18.06
C ARG A 15 11.35 -2.14 19.09
N HIS A 16 10.04 -2.00 19.33
CA HIS A 16 9.28 -2.94 20.13
C HIS A 16 9.06 -4.23 19.33
N PRO A 17 9.20 -5.41 19.94
CA PRO A 17 9.15 -6.70 19.24
C PRO A 17 7.82 -6.97 18.52
N ASP A 18 6.73 -6.30 18.87
CA ASP A 18 5.42 -6.54 18.26
C ASP A 18 5.22 -5.83 16.92
N GLY A 19 6.09 -4.89 16.56
CA GLY A 19 6.05 -4.21 15.26
C GLY A 19 4.95 -3.16 15.07
N ASN A 20 3.86 -3.16 15.85
CA ASN A 20 2.69 -2.27 15.71
C ASN A 20 2.76 -0.93 16.48
N ARG A 21 3.96 -0.40 16.70
CA ARG A 21 4.10 0.94 17.32
C ARG A 21 4.86 1.84 16.38
N ILE A 22 4.53 3.13 16.43
CA ILE A 22 5.17 4.13 15.58
C ILE A 22 6.67 4.22 15.89
N TRP A 23 7.50 4.21 14.82
CA TRP A 23 8.95 4.40 14.87
C TRP A 23 9.41 5.55 13.98
N ASN A 24 10.66 5.99 14.15
CA ASN A 24 11.23 7.11 13.39
C ASN A 24 11.21 6.85 11.88
N GLU A 25 11.61 5.66 11.43
CA GLU A 25 11.56 5.24 10.02
C GLU A 25 10.14 5.33 9.45
N TYR A 26 9.16 4.76 10.17
CA TYR A 26 7.75 4.83 9.76
C TYR A 26 7.24 6.26 9.60
N ARG A 27 7.68 7.22 10.43
CA ARG A 27 7.26 8.64 10.29
C ARG A 27 7.71 9.24 8.97
N TRP A 28 8.92 8.90 8.53
CA TRP A 28 9.41 9.31 7.22
C TRP A 28 8.64 8.63 6.08
N HIS A 29 8.32 7.33 6.21
CA HIS A 29 7.46 6.64 5.23
C HIS A 29 6.10 7.32 5.12
N ALA A 30 5.45 7.57 6.26
CA ALA A 30 4.17 8.24 6.33
C ALA A 30 4.21 9.65 5.72
N LEU A 31 5.34 10.37 5.83
CA LEU A 31 5.57 11.66 5.18
C LEU A 31 5.62 11.53 3.66
N PHE A 32 6.39 10.59 3.11
CA PHE A 32 6.44 10.39 1.66
C PHE A 32 5.07 9.96 1.10
N PHE A 33 4.34 9.07 1.79
CA PHE A 33 2.98 8.72 1.39
C PHE A 33 2.02 9.90 1.48
N PHE A 34 2.15 10.77 2.48
CA PHE A 34 1.38 12.01 2.59
C PHE A 34 1.67 12.95 1.43
N LEU A 35 2.95 13.18 1.12
CA LEU A 35 3.38 14.03 0.00
C LEU A 35 2.82 13.50 -1.32
N ARG A 36 2.85 12.17 -1.55
CA ARG A 36 2.21 11.54 -2.70
C ARG A 36 0.74 11.92 -2.83
N CYS A 37 -0.03 11.74 -1.75
CA CYS A 37 -1.45 12.06 -1.76
C CYS A 37 -1.70 13.55 -2.01
N VAL A 38 -0.89 14.45 -1.42
CA VAL A 38 -1.00 15.90 -1.63
C VAL A 38 -0.69 16.29 -3.08
N ILE A 39 0.38 15.74 -3.65
CA ILE A 39 0.73 15.96 -5.07
C ILE A 39 -0.41 15.47 -5.97
N LEU A 40 -0.92 14.26 -5.74
CA LEU A 40 -2.02 13.72 -6.53
C LEU A 40 -3.33 14.49 -6.35
N MET A 41 -3.62 15.01 -5.15
CA MET A 41 -4.76 15.91 -4.93
C MET A 41 -4.60 17.22 -5.69
N ALA A 42 -3.40 17.83 -5.67
CA ALA A 42 -3.12 19.05 -6.42
C ALA A 42 -3.24 18.83 -7.94
N LEU A 43 -2.77 17.68 -8.44
CA LEU A 43 -2.93 17.28 -9.84
C LEU A 43 -4.40 17.05 -10.20
N ALA A 44 -5.16 16.37 -9.33
CA ALA A 44 -6.60 16.15 -9.52
C ALA A 44 -7.37 17.48 -9.55
N TRP A 45 -7.04 18.40 -8.65
CA TRP A 45 -7.61 19.75 -8.60
C TRP A 45 -7.28 20.56 -9.86
N SER A 46 -6.00 20.57 -10.26
CA SER A 46 -5.56 21.26 -11.47
C SER A 46 -6.31 20.77 -12.71
N ARG A 47 -6.45 19.45 -12.87
CA ARG A 47 -7.23 18.86 -13.98
C ARG A 47 -8.70 19.29 -13.93
N LYS A 48 -9.31 19.25 -12.73
CA LYS A 48 -10.70 19.70 -12.54
C LYS A 48 -10.88 21.16 -12.96
N THR A 49 -9.94 22.04 -12.60
CA THR A 49 -9.99 23.46 -13.00
C THR A 49 -9.82 23.66 -14.50
N THR A 50 -8.90 22.92 -15.15
CA THR A 50 -8.70 23.02 -16.60
C THR A 50 -9.92 22.51 -17.38
N THR A 51 -10.52 21.40 -16.97
CA THR A 51 -11.73 20.86 -17.62
C THR A 51 -12.91 21.83 -17.58
N MET A 52 -13.07 22.58 -16.48
CA MET A 52 -14.15 23.58 -16.36
C MET A 52 -13.97 24.78 -17.30
N THR A 53 -12.72 25.16 -17.60
CA THR A 53 -12.44 26.30 -18.49
C THR A 53 -12.60 25.94 -19.98
N THR A 54 -12.42 24.67 -20.34
CA THR A 54 -12.44 24.20 -21.74
C THR A 54 -13.72 23.42 -22.09
N ALA A 55 -14.88 23.89 -21.60
CA ALA A 55 -16.18 23.25 -21.76
C ALA A 55 -16.70 23.12 -23.22
N THR A 56 -15.91 23.48 -24.23
CA THR A 56 -16.26 23.43 -25.66
C THR A 56 -15.50 22.38 -26.48
N GLN A 57 -14.56 21.61 -25.91
CA GLN A 57 -13.88 20.53 -26.66
C GLN A 57 -14.36 19.14 -26.24
N THR A 58 -15.40 18.70 -26.95
CA THR A 58 -15.64 17.33 -27.44
C THR A 58 -14.94 16.20 -26.67
N LEU A 59 -15.72 15.48 -25.86
CA LEU A 59 -15.84 14.00 -25.72
C LEU A 59 -14.60 13.10 -25.90
N SER A 60 -13.40 13.64 -25.81
CA SER A 60 -12.14 12.92 -25.91
C SER A 60 -11.89 12.28 -24.54
N LYS A 61 -12.44 11.06 -24.41
CA LYS A 61 -12.07 10.01 -23.45
C LYS A 61 -10.94 10.47 -22.53
N GLU A 62 -11.28 10.95 -21.32
CA GLU A 62 -10.37 11.62 -20.38
C GLU A 62 -9.03 10.87 -20.26
N ARG A 63 -8.05 11.21 -21.11
CA ARG A 63 -6.74 10.57 -21.07
C ARG A 63 -6.00 11.20 -19.90
N CYS A 64 -6.07 10.51 -18.78
CA CYS A 64 -5.30 10.81 -17.59
C CYS A 64 -3.84 11.02 -17.98
N TYR A 65 -3.27 12.21 -17.78
CA TYR A 65 -1.85 12.48 -18.00
C TYR A 65 -1.02 11.63 -17.05
N PRO A 66 -0.53 10.45 -17.49
CA PRO A 66 -0.02 9.45 -16.56
C PRO A 66 1.34 9.89 -16.02
N LEU A 67 2.09 10.72 -16.76
CA LEU A 67 3.46 11.07 -16.43
C LEU A 67 3.61 11.73 -15.05
N ALA A 68 2.72 12.66 -14.69
CA ALA A 68 2.77 13.31 -13.37
C ALA A 68 2.41 12.33 -12.23
N ASN A 69 1.44 11.44 -12.45
CA ASN A 69 1.08 10.41 -11.48
C ASN A 69 2.24 9.40 -11.31
N ILE A 70 2.85 8.98 -12.42
CA ILE A 70 4.03 8.10 -12.46
C ILE A 70 5.16 8.75 -11.66
N ALA A 71 5.49 10.01 -11.96
CA ALA A 71 6.53 10.74 -11.24
C ALA A 71 6.25 10.79 -9.74
N ALA A 72 5.01 11.09 -9.32
CA ALA A 72 4.64 11.11 -7.90
C ALA A 72 4.79 9.73 -7.22
N VAL A 73 4.40 8.64 -7.91
CA VAL A 73 4.53 7.27 -7.38
C VAL A 73 6.00 6.87 -7.26
N PHE A 74 6.81 7.07 -8.30
CA PHE A 74 8.24 6.74 -8.27
C PHE A 74 9.00 7.60 -7.26
N PHE A 75 8.71 8.90 -7.18
CA PHE A 75 9.26 9.78 -6.15
C PHE A 75 9.01 9.24 -4.74
N THR A 76 7.79 8.78 -4.47
CA THR A 76 7.43 8.20 -3.18
C THR A 76 8.19 6.91 -2.90
N MET A 77 8.28 6.02 -3.90
CA MET A 77 9.00 4.75 -3.75
C MET A 77 10.50 4.95 -3.49
N MET A 78 11.14 5.85 -4.25
CA MET A 78 12.54 6.22 -4.07
C MET A 78 12.78 6.89 -2.71
N GLY A 79 11.86 7.77 -2.27
CA GLY A 79 11.94 8.41 -0.97
C GLY A 79 11.88 7.41 0.19
N VAL A 80 10.95 6.44 0.11
CA VAL A 80 10.86 5.35 1.10
C VAL A 80 12.13 4.49 1.12
N ASP A 81 12.68 4.11 -0.04
CA ASP A 81 13.92 3.30 -0.07
C ASP A 81 15.15 4.06 0.42
N ALA A 82 15.22 5.36 0.14
CA ALA A 82 16.29 6.21 0.66
C ALA A 82 16.24 6.29 2.19
N VAL A 83 15.04 6.36 2.76
CA VAL A 83 14.82 6.29 4.22
C VAL A 83 15.26 4.94 4.76
N ASP A 84 14.82 3.84 4.16
CA ASP A 84 15.20 2.48 4.57
C ASP A 84 16.73 2.29 4.55
N ALA A 85 17.40 2.74 3.48
CA ALA A 85 18.86 2.67 3.35
C ALA A 85 19.57 3.54 4.41
N TRP A 86 19.04 4.73 4.69
CA TRP A 86 19.59 5.61 5.72
C TRP A 86 19.46 5.02 7.12
N PHE A 87 18.30 4.48 7.50
CA PHE A 87 18.11 3.84 8.80
C PHE A 87 18.94 2.57 8.95
N THR A 88 19.01 1.73 7.90
CA THR A 88 19.82 0.50 7.91
C THR A 88 21.30 0.80 8.13
N SER A 89 21.83 1.83 7.47
CA SER A 89 23.24 2.24 7.64
C SER A 89 23.54 2.86 9.01
N HIS A 90 22.62 3.65 9.58
CA HIS A 90 22.89 4.43 10.80
C HIS A 90 22.53 3.70 12.11
N THR A 91 21.54 2.80 12.11
CA THR A 91 21.03 2.21 13.37
C THR A 91 21.53 0.80 13.66
N LYS A 92 22.35 0.19 12.78
CA LYS A 92 22.78 -1.22 12.86
C LYS A 92 21.62 -2.21 13.10
N GLN A 93 20.38 -1.81 12.83
CA GLN A 93 19.23 -2.70 12.95
C GLN A 93 19.28 -3.71 11.81
N SER A 94 18.97 -4.96 12.12
CA SER A 94 18.98 -6.04 11.13
C SER A 94 18.00 -5.72 9.99
N PRO A 95 18.38 -5.90 8.71
CA PRO A 95 17.52 -5.63 7.55
C PRO A 95 16.23 -6.46 7.54
N SER A 96 16.14 -7.53 8.34
CA SER A 96 14.91 -8.30 8.54
C SER A 96 13.89 -7.58 9.45
N ALA A 97 14.32 -6.59 10.22
CA ALA A 97 13.50 -5.83 11.16
C ALA A 97 12.92 -4.53 10.57
N THR A 98 13.21 -4.19 9.30
CA THR A 98 12.87 -2.89 8.68
C THR A 98 11.59 -2.91 7.83
N THR A 99 10.88 -4.03 7.72
CA THR A 99 9.72 -4.11 6.82
C THR A 99 8.41 -3.91 7.58
N THR A 100 7.80 -2.73 7.42
CA THR A 100 6.63 -2.22 8.18
C THR A 100 5.54 -3.27 8.46
N ILE A 101 5.04 -3.95 7.43
CA ILE A 101 3.98 -4.99 7.56
C ILE A 101 4.57 -6.37 7.85
N ARG A 102 5.75 -6.72 7.29
CA ARG A 102 6.32 -8.06 7.48
C ARG A 102 6.87 -8.28 8.90
N GLY A 103 7.26 -7.20 9.58
CA GLY A 103 7.66 -7.21 10.99
C GLY A 103 6.49 -7.09 11.96
N LEU A 104 5.24 -7.01 11.49
CA LEU A 104 4.06 -6.95 12.33
C LEU A 104 3.70 -8.36 12.81
N LYS A 105 3.46 -8.55 14.11
CA LYS A 105 2.97 -9.83 14.61
C LYS A 105 1.50 -10.00 14.26
N GLY A 106 1.15 -10.91 13.36
CA GLY A 106 -0.25 -11.14 13.01
C GLY A 106 -0.46 -12.44 12.25
N PRO A 107 -1.72 -12.84 12.01
CA PRO A 107 -2.01 -13.97 11.14
C PRO A 107 -1.40 -13.74 9.76
N PRO A 108 -0.64 -14.71 9.20
CA PRO A 108 0.08 -14.54 7.93
C PRO A 108 -0.83 -14.18 6.77
N GLY A 109 -2.01 -14.80 6.71
CA GLY A 109 -3.01 -14.50 5.68
C GLY A 109 -3.45 -13.03 5.74
N LEU A 110 -3.66 -12.49 6.94
CA LEU A 110 -4.02 -11.09 7.11
C LEU A 110 -2.89 -10.16 6.69
N LEU A 111 -1.65 -10.43 7.11
CA LEU A 111 -0.47 -9.65 6.70
C LEU A 111 -0.25 -9.69 5.18
N HIS A 112 -0.53 -10.83 4.56
CA HIS A 112 -0.46 -10.99 3.11
C HIS A 112 -1.51 -10.13 2.39
N LEU A 113 -2.76 -10.15 2.86
CA LEU A 113 -3.83 -9.32 2.30
C LEU A 113 -3.56 -7.82 2.50
N MET A 114 -3.05 -7.42 3.67
CA MET A 114 -2.64 -6.04 3.93
C MET A 114 -1.50 -5.61 3.00
N SER A 115 -0.53 -6.50 2.76
CA SER A 115 0.54 -6.25 1.79
C SER A 115 -0.02 -6.11 0.37
N ALA A 116 -0.94 -6.99 -0.04
CA ALA A 116 -1.61 -6.92 -1.34
C ALA A 116 -2.39 -5.61 -1.52
N ALA A 117 -3.07 -5.12 -0.48
CA ALA A 117 -3.80 -3.85 -0.52
C ALA A 117 -2.88 -2.65 -0.83
N GLN A 118 -1.59 -2.68 -0.45
CA GLN A 118 -0.63 -1.63 -0.81
C GLN A 118 -0.37 -1.57 -2.32
N PHE A 119 -0.43 -2.70 -3.03
CA PHE A 119 -0.32 -2.73 -4.50
C PHE A 119 -1.55 -2.10 -5.14
N HIS A 120 -2.75 -2.47 -4.68
CA HIS A 120 -3.99 -1.84 -5.17
C HIS A 120 -3.99 -0.32 -4.93
N ALA A 121 -3.58 0.13 -3.75
CA ALA A 121 -3.46 1.56 -3.46
C ALA A 121 -2.44 2.28 -4.36
N THR A 122 -1.32 1.62 -4.69
CA THR A 122 -0.28 2.17 -5.58
C THR A 122 -0.75 2.20 -7.04
N LEU A 123 -1.38 1.14 -7.52
CA LEU A 123 -1.99 1.09 -8.85
C LEU A 123 -3.05 2.19 -8.99
N ASN A 124 -3.90 2.33 -7.99
CA ASN A 124 -4.91 3.37 -7.98
C ASN A 124 -4.30 4.79 -7.94
N SER A 125 -3.14 4.97 -7.29
CA SER A 125 -2.38 6.22 -7.36
C SER A 125 -1.93 6.54 -8.80
N LEU A 126 -1.53 5.53 -9.58
CA LEU A 126 -1.22 5.69 -11.01
C LEU A 126 -2.47 6.02 -11.83
N LEU A 127 -3.59 5.38 -11.52
CA LEU A 127 -4.88 5.56 -12.20
C LEU A 127 -5.66 6.79 -11.74
N THR A 128 -5.11 7.64 -10.87
CA THR A 128 -5.77 8.84 -10.32
C THR A 128 -6.29 9.78 -11.39
N THR A 129 -7.56 10.17 -11.33
CA THR A 129 -8.23 11.14 -12.23
C THR A 129 -8.40 12.51 -11.56
N HIS A 130 -9.42 13.27 -11.97
CA HIS A 130 -9.80 14.57 -11.39
C HIS A 130 -10.53 14.43 -10.04
N ARG A 131 -10.84 13.20 -9.60
CA ARG A 131 -11.59 12.94 -8.36
C ARG A 131 -10.69 12.96 -7.13
N MET A 132 -10.98 13.89 -6.22
CA MET A 132 -10.22 14.05 -4.99
C MET A 132 -10.60 13.02 -3.90
N SER A 133 -11.81 12.45 -3.94
CA SER A 133 -12.33 11.52 -2.93
C SER A 133 -11.38 10.35 -2.64
N VAL A 134 -10.83 9.79 -3.71
CA VAL A 134 -9.87 8.68 -3.67
C VAL A 134 -8.57 9.08 -2.95
N GLN A 135 -8.03 10.26 -3.25
CA GLN A 135 -6.80 10.74 -2.63
C GLN A 135 -7.01 11.17 -1.17
N CYS A 136 -8.17 11.78 -0.87
CA CYS A 136 -8.59 12.07 0.49
C CYS A 136 -8.74 10.79 1.33
N SER A 137 -9.31 9.74 0.74
CA SER A 137 -9.44 8.43 1.37
C SER A 137 -8.08 7.78 1.62
N ALA A 138 -7.20 7.75 0.63
CA ALA A 138 -5.83 7.25 0.80
C ALA A 138 -5.05 8.03 1.86
N LEU A 139 -5.20 9.36 1.89
CA LEU A 139 -4.63 10.21 2.91
C LEU A 139 -5.18 9.87 4.30
N ALA A 140 -6.50 9.72 4.43
CA ALA A 140 -7.15 9.32 5.68
C ALA A 140 -6.62 7.96 6.18
N VAL A 141 -6.42 6.99 5.28
CA VAL A 141 -5.81 5.69 5.61
C VAL A 141 -4.42 5.88 6.23
N VAL A 142 -3.56 6.67 5.59
CA VAL A 142 -2.19 6.93 6.08
C VAL A 142 -2.22 7.63 7.44
N GLN A 143 -3.06 8.66 7.61
CA GLN A 143 -3.17 9.41 8.86
C GLN A 143 -3.73 8.57 10.01
N LEU A 144 -4.84 7.88 9.79
CA LEU A 144 -5.49 7.05 10.80
C LEU A 144 -4.62 5.85 11.20
N SER A 145 -3.86 5.28 10.25
CA SER A 145 -2.89 4.22 10.55
C SER A 145 -1.77 4.73 11.47
N ALA A 146 -1.20 5.90 11.16
CA ALA A 146 -0.17 6.53 12.00
C ALA A 146 -0.70 6.91 13.39
N PHE A 147 -1.95 7.38 13.46
CA PHE A 147 -2.64 7.66 14.70
C PHE A 147 -2.86 6.40 15.54
N GLY A 148 -3.35 5.31 14.94
CA GLY A 148 -3.53 4.02 15.62
C GLY A 148 -2.22 3.49 16.22
N MET A 149 -1.12 3.53 15.46
CA MET A 149 0.21 3.16 15.97
C MET A 149 0.69 4.07 17.11
N THR A 150 0.26 5.33 17.14
CA THR A 150 0.53 6.26 18.24
C THR A 150 -0.25 5.90 19.50
N LEU A 151 -1.52 5.51 19.36
CA LEU A 151 -2.34 5.00 20.47
C LEU A 151 -1.76 3.71 21.06
N CYS A 152 -1.34 2.76 20.21
CA CYS A 152 -0.64 1.54 20.65
C CYS A 152 0.64 1.87 21.41
N ARG A 153 1.44 2.84 20.94
CA ARG A 153 2.67 3.28 21.64
C ARG A 153 2.37 3.84 23.01
N LYS A 154 1.32 4.65 23.15
CA LYS A 154 0.89 5.24 24.42
C LYS A 154 0.22 4.23 25.37
N GLY A 155 0.04 2.98 24.95
CA GLY A 155 -0.65 1.95 25.74
C GLY A 155 -2.15 2.19 25.89
N ILE A 156 -2.74 3.11 25.11
CA ILE A 156 -4.18 3.40 25.16
C ILE A 156 -4.97 2.25 24.53
N ILE A 157 -4.43 1.63 23.49
CA ILE A 157 -5.02 0.45 22.84
C ILE A 157 -4.01 -0.70 22.78
N SER A 158 -4.51 -1.94 22.85
CA SER A 158 -3.68 -3.14 22.71
C SER A 158 -3.18 -3.31 21.28
N HIS A 159 -2.20 -4.19 21.08
CA HIS A 159 -1.70 -4.55 19.75
C HIS A 159 -2.83 -5.07 18.84
N VAL A 160 -3.71 -5.92 19.38
CA VAL A 160 -4.84 -6.51 18.65
C VAL A 160 -5.83 -5.42 18.22
N HIS A 161 -6.17 -4.49 19.12
CA HIS A 161 -7.03 -3.35 18.79
C HIS A 161 -6.41 -2.48 17.69
N GLY A 162 -5.09 -2.25 17.72
CA GLY A 162 -4.38 -1.53 16.66
C GLY A 162 -4.44 -2.24 15.30
N LEU A 163 -4.30 -3.57 15.28
CA LEU A 163 -4.41 -4.37 14.05
C LEU A 163 -5.83 -4.35 13.47
N ILE A 164 -6.85 -4.45 14.32
CA ILE A 164 -8.26 -4.32 13.92
C ILE A 164 -8.51 -2.93 13.34
N LEU A 165 -8.09 -1.88 14.04
CA LEU A 165 -8.23 -0.50 13.57
C LEU A 165 -7.56 -0.28 12.21
N TYR A 166 -6.33 -0.77 12.05
CA TYR A 166 -5.62 -0.71 10.77
C TYR A 166 -6.38 -1.42 9.65
N THR A 167 -6.88 -2.63 9.92
CA THR A 167 -7.68 -3.41 8.96
C THR A 167 -8.93 -2.65 8.52
N LEU A 168 -9.70 -2.12 9.49
CA LEU A 168 -10.93 -1.37 9.22
C LEU A 168 -10.66 -0.12 8.38
N VAL A 169 -9.61 0.63 8.70
CA VAL A 169 -9.22 1.82 7.97
C VAL A 169 -8.82 1.48 6.54
N VAL A 170 -8.00 0.44 6.33
CA VAL A 170 -7.61 -0.03 5.00
C VAL A 170 -8.83 -0.50 4.20
N LEU A 171 -9.74 -1.27 4.81
CA LEU A 171 -10.96 -1.72 4.15
C LEU A 171 -11.84 -0.56 3.71
N LEU A 172 -12.05 0.45 4.56
CA LEU A 172 -12.79 1.65 4.21
C LEU A 172 -12.12 2.39 3.04
N GLY A 173 -10.79 2.50 3.06
CA GLY A 173 -10.02 3.06 1.96
C GLY A 173 -10.23 2.32 0.64
N MET A 174 -10.18 0.99 0.71
CA MET A 174 -10.39 0.11 -0.43
C MET A 174 -11.82 0.20 -0.97
N LEU A 175 -12.85 0.35 -0.13
CA LEU A 175 -14.23 0.53 -0.59
C LEU A 175 -14.39 1.79 -1.45
N VAL A 176 -13.77 2.91 -1.04
CA VAL A 176 -13.77 4.15 -1.82
C VAL A 176 -13.04 3.98 -3.16
N ILE A 177 -11.91 3.26 -3.15
CA ILE A 177 -11.16 2.94 -4.37
C ILE A 177 -11.99 2.05 -5.31
N CYS A 178 -12.62 0.99 -4.78
CA CYS A 178 -13.47 0.09 -5.56
C CYS A 178 -14.63 0.84 -6.20
N HIS A 179 -15.32 1.71 -5.44
CA HIS A 179 -16.39 2.54 -5.96
C HIS A 179 -15.93 3.43 -7.12
N ASP A 180 -14.80 4.13 -6.96
CA ASP A 180 -14.23 4.97 -8.04
C ASP A 180 -13.90 4.16 -9.29
N LEU A 181 -13.27 2.99 -9.11
CA LEU A 181 -12.88 2.14 -10.23
C LEU A 181 -14.09 1.53 -10.94
N THR A 182 -15.16 1.20 -10.23
CA THR A 182 -16.42 0.71 -10.81
C THR A 182 -17.10 1.79 -11.64
N GLU A 183 -17.20 3.02 -11.14
CA GLU A 183 -17.79 4.14 -11.90
C GLU A 183 -17.00 4.51 -13.17
N ARG A 184 -15.78 4.01 -13.30
CA ARG A 184 -14.89 4.25 -14.45
C ARG A 184 -14.71 3.03 -15.35
N ASP A 185 -15.44 1.94 -15.09
CA ASP A 185 -15.30 0.65 -15.78
C ASP A 185 -13.87 0.06 -15.73
N LEU A 186 -13.09 0.43 -14.71
CA LEU A 186 -11.71 -0.04 -14.52
C LEU A 186 -11.58 -1.09 -13.41
N PHE A 187 -12.66 -1.38 -12.67
CA PHE A 187 -12.62 -2.26 -11.49
C PHE A 187 -11.91 -3.60 -11.75
N TYR A 188 -12.36 -4.38 -12.72
CA TYR A 188 -11.76 -5.69 -13.00
C TYR A 188 -10.30 -5.59 -13.45
N SER A 189 -9.99 -4.61 -14.30
CA SER A 189 -8.63 -4.39 -14.79
C SER A 189 -7.66 -4.02 -13.66
N ALA A 190 -8.10 -3.16 -12.74
CA ALA A 190 -7.33 -2.74 -11.60
C ALA A 190 -7.13 -3.88 -10.60
N ILE A 191 -8.19 -4.67 -10.32
CA ILE A 191 -8.07 -5.85 -9.45
C ILE A 191 -7.09 -6.86 -10.05
N ALA A 192 -7.19 -7.14 -11.35
CA ALA A 192 -6.30 -8.05 -12.04
C ALA A 192 -4.83 -7.62 -11.93
N VAL A 193 -4.53 -6.39 -12.31
CA VAL A 193 -3.17 -5.85 -12.31
C VAL A 193 -2.61 -5.73 -10.89
N GLY A 194 -3.43 -5.27 -9.93
CA GLY A 194 -3.04 -5.18 -8.53
C GLY A 194 -2.70 -6.55 -7.92
N ASN A 195 -3.53 -7.56 -8.19
CA ASN A 195 -3.29 -8.94 -7.74
C ASN A 195 -2.04 -9.55 -8.41
N MET A 196 -1.85 -9.35 -9.70
CA MET A 196 -0.66 -9.82 -10.42
C MET A 196 0.62 -9.16 -9.89
N ALA A 197 0.62 -7.84 -9.70
CA ALA A 197 1.76 -7.12 -9.13
C ALA A 197 2.08 -7.62 -7.71
N ALA A 198 1.05 -7.84 -6.89
CA ALA A 198 1.18 -8.39 -5.54
C ALA A 198 1.76 -9.82 -5.59
N PHE A 199 1.23 -10.69 -6.44
CA PHE A 199 1.68 -12.07 -6.62
C PHE A 199 3.15 -12.12 -7.08
N VAL A 200 3.50 -11.38 -8.13
CA VAL A 200 4.86 -11.32 -8.70
C VAL A 200 5.85 -10.82 -7.66
N ARG A 201 5.53 -9.73 -6.93
CA ARG A 201 6.44 -9.19 -5.91
C ARG A 201 6.61 -10.13 -4.72
N MET A 202 5.53 -10.75 -4.27
CA MET A 202 5.55 -11.56 -3.05
C MET A 202 6.10 -12.95 -3.30
N ASN A 203 5.74 -13.62 -4.40
CA ASN A 203 6.09 -15.01 -4.68
C ASN A 203 7.31 -15.16 -5.59
N LEU A 204 7.51 -14.25 -6.55
CA LEU A 204 8.65 -14.29 -7.47
C LEU A 204 9.77 -13.32 -7.08
N CYS A 205 9.59 -12.55 -6.00
CA CYS A 205 10.58 -11.60 -5.47
C CYS A 205 11.08 -10.55 -6.47
N VAL A 206 10.36 -10.30 -7.57
CA VAL A 206 10.75 -9.32 -8.59
C VAL A 206 10.81 -7.92 -7.98
N ASP A 207 11.78 -7.13 -8.44
CA ASP A 207 11.95 -5.76 -8.00
C ASP A 207 10.71 -4.89 -8.28
N LYS A 208 10.36 -4.04 -7.33
CA LYS A 208 9.14 -3.22 -7.41
C LYS A 208 9.20 -2.18 -8.52
N TYR A 209 10.38 -1.65 -8.86
CA TYR A 209 10.55 -0.68 -9.94
C TYR A 209 10.34 -1.33 -11.31
N ILE A 210 10.76 -2.59 -11.48
CA ILE A 210 10.46 -3.37 -12.68
C ILE A 210 8.96 -3.56 -12.82
N ILE A 211 8.29 -4.04 -11.75
CA ILE A 211 6.84 -4.28 -11.75
C ILE A 211 6.08 -3.01 -12.13
N TRP A 212 6.34 -1.90 -11.45
CA TRP A 212 5.60 -0.66 -11.69
C TRP A 212 5.95 -0.01 -13.03
N THR A 213 7.18 -0.15 -13.54
CA THR A 213 7.52 0.29 -14.90
C THR A 213 6.70 -0.45 -15.95
N VAL A 214 6.60 -1.77 -15.85
CA VAL A 214 5.78 -2.59 -16.76
C VAL A 214 4.31 -2.20 -16.65
N VAL A 215 3.79 -2.02 -15.44
CA VAL A 215 2.41 -1.54 -15.23
C VAL A 215 2.19 -0.18 -15.91
N CYS A 216 3.12 0.77 -15.77
CA CYS A 216 3.00 2.09 -16.39
C CYS A 216 2.92 2.01 -17.92
N ILE A 217 3.71 1.12 -18.54
CA ILE A 217 3.66 0.86 -19.99
C ILE A 217 2.32 0.21 -20.38
N ALA A 218 1.76 -0.64 -19.51
CA ALA A 218 0.51 -1.35 -19.75
C ALA A 218 -0.77 -0.52 -19.50
N ILE A 219 -0.69 0.65 -18.83
CA ILE A 219 -1.86 1.48 -18.50
C ILE A 219 -2.78 1.77 -19.71
N PRO A 220 -2.27 2.13 -20.90
CA PRO A 220 -3.14 2.36 -22.07
C PRO A 220 -3.97 1.12 -22.43
N ILE A 221 -3.35 -0.07 -22.40
CA ILE A 221 -4.00 -1.35 -22.71
C ILE A 221 -5.04 -1.70 -21.63
N ILE A 222 -4.71 -1.44 -20.37
CA ILE A 222 -5.60 -1.65 -19.22
C ILE A 222 -6.91 -0.87 -19.40
N GLN A 223 -6.86 0.32 -20.00
CA GLN A 223 -8.01 1.21 -20.18
C GLN A 223 -8.91 0.89 -21.40
N GLU A 224 -8.56 -0.10 -22.24
CA GLU A 224 -9.27 -0.33 -23.51
C GLU A 224 -10.18 -1.57 -23.54
N ASN A 225 -9.99 -2.57 -22.67
CA ASN A 225 -10.60 -3.92 -22.84
C ASN A 225 -11.34 -4.48 -21.60
N ALA A 226 -12.46 -3.88 -21.19
CA ALA A 226 -13.16 -4.26 -19.94
C ALA A 226 -13.56 -5.74 -19.82
N VAL A 227 -14.07 -6.37 -20.89
CA VAL A 227 -14.60 -7.76 -20.85
C VAL A 227 -13.51 -8.79 -20.56
N TRP A 228 -12.34 -8.66 -21.19
CA TRP A 228 -11.23 -9.59 -20.99
C TRP A 228 -10.72 -9.54 -19.54
N TRP A 229 -10.69 -8.35 -18.94
CA TRP A 229 -10.22 -8.15 -17.57
C TRP A 229 -11.08 -8.82 -16.52
N GLU A 230 -12.37 -9.08 -16.77
CA GLU A 230 -13.22 -9.79 -15.82
C GLU A 230 -12.69 -11.19 -15.53
N ASN A 231 -12.40 -11.98 -16.57
CA ASN A 231 -11.87 -13.33 -16.43
C ASN A 231 -10.48 -13.32 -15.75
N VAL A 232 -9.61 -12.39 -16.17
CA VAL A 232 -8.26 -12.25 -15.58
C VAL A 232 -8.33 -11.85 -14.11
N SER A 233 -9.29 -11.01 -13.72
CA SER A 233 -9.49 -10.59 -12.33
C SER A 233 -9.89 -11.77 -11.43
N ARG A 234 -10.76 -12.67 -11.91
CA ARG A 234 -11.18 -13.87 -11.19
C ARG A 234 -10.00 -14.82 -10.98
N VAL A 235 -9.26 -15.13 -12.05
CA VAL A 235 -8.08 -16.01 -12.00
C VAL A 235 -7.01 -15.43 -11.08
N SER A 236 -6.65 -14.16 -11.23
CA SER A 236 -5.64 -13.51 -10.38
C SER A 236 -6.04 -13.42 -8.91
N THR A 237 -7.34 -13.26 -8.62
CA THR A 237 -7.85 -13.30 -7.24
C THR A 237 -7.67 -14.68 -6.63
N VAL A 238 -8.05 -15.75 -7.35
CA VAL A 238 -7.83 -17.12 -6.89
C VAL A 238 -6.35 -17.39 -6.65
N LEU A 239 -5.47 -17.00 -7.57
CA LEU A 239 -4.02 -17.16 -7.42
C LEU A 239 -3.47 -16.43 -6.18
N LEU A 240 -3.92 -15.20 -5.94
CA LEU A 240 -3.50 -14.43 -4.77
C LEU A 240 -3.95 -15.11 -3.47
N LEU A 241 -5.22 -15.54 -3.40
CA LEU A 241 -5.78 -16.23 -2.23
C LEU A 241 -5.09 -17.58 -1.97
N LEU A 242 -4.85 -18.37 -3.01
CA LEU A 242 -4.10 -19.62 -2.89
C LEU A 242 -2.69 -19.34 -2.36
N SER A 243 -2.02 -18.30 -2.85
CA SER A 243 -0.68 -17.94 -2.35
C SER A 243 -0.69 -17.52 -0.88
N ALA A 244 -1.77 -16.89 -0.40
CA ALA A 244 -1.96 -16.57 1.01
C ALA A 244 -2.15 -17.83 1.88
N VAL A 245 -2.96 -18.78 1.40
CA VAL A 245 -3.21 -20.07 2.09
C VAL A 245 -1.94 -20.91 2.16
N VAL A 246 -1.20 -21.05 1.06
CA VAL A 246 0.06 -21.80 1.01
C VAL A 246 1.07 -21.23 2.02
N ARG A 247 1.21 -19.90 2.11
CA ARG A 247 2.08 -19.26 3.11
C ARG A 247 1.64 -19.55 4.54
N GLN A 248 0.34 -19.56 4.79
CA GLN A 248 -0.20 -19.87 6.12
C GLN A 248 0.07 -21.33 6.52
N ILE A 249 0.02 -22.27 5.56
CA ILE A 249 0.35 -23.68 5.80
C ILE A 249 1.84 -23.81 6.11
N ASN A 250 2.72 -23.29 5.26
CA ASN A 250 4.17 -23.37 5.44
C ASN A 250 4.61 -22.79 6.79
N GLN A 251 4.08 -21.63 7.19
CA GLN A 251 4.43 -21.04 8.49
C GLN A 251 3.98 -21.92 9.67
N LYS A 252 2.83 -22.59 9.58
CA LYS A 252 2.37 -23.52 10.63
C LYS A 252 3.28 -24.73 10.71
N GLU A 253 3.80 -25.21 9.59
CA GLU A 253 4.75 -26.33 9.54
C GLU A 253 6.09 -25.96 10.17
N ASP A 254 6.64 -24.78 9.83
CA ASP A 254 7.88 -24.27 10.43
C ASP A 254 7.76 -24.16 11.96
N LEU A 255 6.65 -23.61 12.46
CA LEU A 255 6.38 -23.52 13.90
C LEU A 255 6.25 -24.89 14.57
N ARG A 256 5.70 -25.89 13.87
CA ARG A 256 5.62 -27.27 14.38
C ARG A 256 7.00 -27.91 14.44
N GLN A 257 7.86 -27.66 13.46
CA GLN A 257 9.24 -28.17 13.46
C GLN A 257 10.06 -27.55 14.60
N LEU A 258 9.96 -26.24 14.82
CA LEU A 258 10.65 -25.54 15.91
C LEU A 258 10.26 -26.09 17.29
N ARG A 259 8.96 -26.32 17.54
CA ARG A 259 8.50 -26.93 18.81
C ARG A 259 9.05 -28.35 19.01
N LYS A 260 9.17 -29.14 17.93
CA LYS A 260 9.75 -30.49 17.98
C LYS A 260 11.25 -30.47 18.24
N SER A 261 11.98 -29.42 17.85
CA SER A 261 13.39 -29.26 18.19
C SER A 261 13.60 -28.81 19.63
N GLU A 262 12.73 -27.94 20.16
CA GLU A 262 12.78 -27.51 21.56
C GLU A 262 12.49 -28.69 22.50
N SER A 263 11.49 -29.52 22.21
CA SER A 263 11.15 -30.68 23.04
C SER A 263 12.20 -31.81 23.05
N LYS A 264 13.26 -31.73 22.24
CA LYS A 264 14.37 -32.69 22.23
C LYS A 264 15.57 -32.22 23.07
N LEU A 265 15.56 -30.97 23.49
CA LEU A 265 16.63 -30.36 24.29
C LEU A 265 16.33 -30.43 25.80
N ASP A 266 15.09 -30.75 26.16
CA ASP A 266 14.62 -31.01 27.54
C ASP A 266 14.69 -32.51 27.87
#